data_AF-A0A934BHG3-F1
#
_entry.id   AF-A0A934BHG3-F1
#
_cell.length_a   1.000
_cell.length_b   1.000
_cell.length_c   1.000
_cell.angle_alpha   90.00
_cell.angle_beta   90.00
_cell.angle_gamma   90.00
#
_symmetry.space_group_name_H-M   'P 1'
#
loop_
_entity.id
_entity.type
_entity.pdbx_description
1 polymer ?
#
loop_
_entity_poly.entity_id
_entity_poly.type
_entity_poly.pdbx_seq_one_letter_code
_entity_poly.pdbx_strand_id
1 'polypeptide(L)'
;MKYCDAVPITDEQSFYPWQPSTWPAPPLEYNQEFGSMLRKIFHESLLFEIENVINDAPTMEHRGHVVALSILCAIDAVSSYAFQRSNSVRCLTCGRTDKVGPRYKKYIQEFFPKEYQKFSDRIYHLYRNSITHSWNLFEATMLPGDQPIVELNGTIVLGLRHFFSAFKESVNTFLVKLAEDSTIQASALKRYSDLKRTAR
;
A
#
# COMPACT_ATOMS: atom_id res chain seq x y z
N MET A 1 46.47 7.14 36.46
CA MET A 1 45.14 7.77 36.26
C MET A 1 44.94 7.98 34.76
N LYS A 2 44.10 7.15 34.14
CA LYS A 2 43.16 7.47 33.04
C LYS A 2 42.44 6.15 32.71
N TYR A 3 41.20 6.07 33.17
CA TYR A 3 40.26 5.02 32.82
C TYR A 3 39.96 5.14 31.33
N CYS A 4 40.24 4.08 30.56
CA CYS A 4 39.63 3.88 29.25
C CYS A 4 38.31 3.18 29.50
N ASP A 5 37.29 3.94 29.92
CA ASP A 5 35.93 3.46 29.96
C ASP A 5 35.47 3.32 28.51
N ALA A 6 35.51 2.09 28.00
CA ALA A 6 34.75 1.71 26.82
C ALA A 6 33.28 1.91 27.17
N VAL A 7 32.71 3.01 26.68
CA VAL A 7 31.26 3.23 26.70
C VAL A 7 30.64 2.05 25.95
N PRO A 8 29.76 1.24 26.58
CA PRO A 8 29.02 0.27 25.82
C PRO A 8 28.11 1.07 24.88
N ILE A 9 28.35 0.94 23.57
CA ILE A 9 27.37 1.31 22.57
C ILE A 9 26.19 0.38 22.84
N THR A 10 25.23 0.87 23.63
CA THR A 10 23.91 0.28 23.68
C THR A 10 23.31 0.59 22.33
N ASP A 11 23.45 -0.37 21.42
CA ASP A 11 22.84 -0.33 20.10
C ASP A 11 21.32 -0.44 20.34
N GLU A 12 20.69 0.68 20.73
CA GLU A 12 19.26 0.86 20.56
C GLU A 12 19.02 0.71 19.07
N GLN A 13 18.67 -0.50 18.66
CA GLN A 13 18.42 -0.88 17.28
C GLN A 13 17.42 0.11 16.70
N SER A 14 17.93 1.07 15.93
CA SER A 14 17.13 2.23 15.52
C SER A 14 15.99 1.76 14.64
N PHE A 15 14.76 2.14 14.98
CA PHE A 15 13.58 1.77 14.22
C PHE A 15 13.54 2.51 12.88
N TYR A 16 13.60 1.77 11.77
CA TYR A 16 13.44 2.31 10.42
C TYR A 16 12.18 1.72 9.75
N PRO A 17 11.14 2.54 9.46
CA PRO A 17 9.87 2.03 8.95
C PRO A 17 9.95 1.31 7.60
N TRP A 18 10.93 1.63 6.74
CA TRP A 18 11.18 0.92 5.47
C TRP A 18 11.99 -0.38 5.62
N GLN A 19 12.53 -0.69 6.81
CA GLN A 19 13.41 -1.85 7.02
C GLN A 19 12.84 -2.79 8.10
N PRO A 20 12.12 -3.87 7.71
CA PRO A 20 11.48 -4.75 8.67
C PRO A 20 12.42 -5.44 9.66
N SER A 21 13.70 -5.62 9.33
CA SER A 21 14.68 -6.19 10.29
C SER A 21 14.92 -5.30 11.50
N THR A 22 14.53 -4.03 11.47
CA THR A 22 14.64 -3.10 12.61
C THR A 22 13.35 -2.91 13.40
N TRP A 23 12.22 -3.46 12.94
CA TRP A 23 10.94 -3.25 13.63
C TRP A 23 10.90 -4.00 14.97
N PRO A 24 10.16 -3.51 15.99
CA PRO A 24 9.96 -4.23 17.25
C PRO A 24 9.35 -5.62 17.07
N ALA A 25 9.43 -6.46 18.10
CA ALA A 25 8.70 -7.73 18.11
C ALA A 25 7.18 -7.48 17.94
N PRO A 26 6.47 -8.33 17.17
CA PRO A 26 5.02 -8.23 17.07
C PRO A 26 4.39 -8.43 18.46
N PRO A 27 3.39 -7.61 18.85
CA PRO A 27 2.64 -7.90 20.05
C PRO A 27 1.78 -9.16 19.85
N LEU A 28 1.35 -9.79 20.94
CA LEU A 28 0.47 -10.96 20.90
C LEU A 28 -0.93 -10.61 20.39
N GLU A 29 -1.40 -9.41 20.71
CA GLU A 29 -2.72 -8.89 20.35
C GLU A 29 -2.59 -7.44 19.88
N TYR A 30 -3.63 -6.93 19.22
CA TYR A 30 -3.65 -5.54 18.78
C TYR A 30 -3.62 -4.60 19.99
N ASN A 31 -2.76 -3.58 19.92
CA ASN A 31 -2.74 -2.47 20.86
C ASN A 31 -2.50 -1.15 20.13
N GLN A 32 -2.68 -0.03 20.82
CA GLN A 32 -2.52 1.31 20.24
C GLN A 32 -1.09 1.58 19.76
N GLU A 33 -0.08 1.00 20.40
CA GLU A 33 1.32 1.11 20.00
C GLU A 33 1.56 0.46 18.63
N PHE A 34 1.01 -0.73 18.40
CA PHE A 34 1.07 -1.42 17.11
C PHE A 34 0.33 -0.66 16.01
N GLY A 35 -0.86 -0.12 16.30
CA GLY A 35 -1.56 0.78 15.38
C GLY A 35 -0.72 2.02 15.01
N SER A 36 -0.05 2.61 16.00
CA SER A 36 0.84 3.76 15.81
C SER A 36 2.08 3.40 14.98
N MET A 37 2.62 2.20 15.19
CA MET A 37 3.75 1.67 14.45
C MET A 37 3.41 1.40 12.98
N LEU A 38 2.27 0.75 12.71
CA LEU A 38 1.80 0.55 11.35
C LEU A 38 1.52 1.88 10.64
N ARG A 39 0.93 2.85 11.35
CA ARG A 39 0.80 4.23 10.83
C ARG A 39 2.15 4.78 10.41
N LYS A 40 3.17 4.69 11.28
CA LYS A 40 4.52 5.17 10.98
C LYS A 40 5.12 4.45 9.77
N ILE A 41 4.97 3.13 9.68
CA ILE A 41 5.40 2.32 8.53
C ILE A 41 4.75 2.80 7.24
N PHE A 42 3.41 2.85 7.16
CA PHE A 42 2.74 3.27 5.93
C PHE A 42 3.00 4.73 5.56
N HIS A 43 3.03 5.63 6.54
CA HIS A 43 3.32 7.04 6.27
C HIS A 43 4.74 7.23 5.76
N GLU A 44 5.75 6.73 6.46
CA GLU A 44 7.15 7.05 6.13
C GLU A 44 7.68 6.22 4.96
N SER A 45 7.33 4.93 4.85
CA SER A 45 7.86 4.04 3.79
C SER A 45 7.06 4.03 2.49
N LEU A 46 5.81 4.51 2.50
CA LEU A 46 4.96 4.49 1.30
C LEU A 46 4.49 5.89 0.93
N LEU A 47 3.75 6.56 1.82
CA LEU A 47 3.10 7.82 1.49
C LEU A 47 4.12 8.94 1.29
N PHE A 48 5.04 9.11 2.23
CA PHE A 48 6.05 10.18 2.18
C PHE A 48 7.02 9.99 1.01
N GLU A 49 7.45 8.76 0.74
CA GLU A 49 8.32 8.48 -0.42
C GLU A 49 7.63 8.84 -1.75
N ILE A 50 6.37 8.41 -1.93
CA ILE A 50 5.61 8.74 -3.15
C ILE A 50 5.36 10.25 -3.24
N GLU A 51 5.00 10.89 -2.12
CA GLU A 51 4.74 12.33 -2.05
C GLU A 51 5.97 13.15 -2.41
N ASN A 52 7.16 12.77 -1.92
CA ASN A 52 8.42 13.42 -2.28
C ASN A 52 8.68 13.35 -3.78
N VAL A 53 8.52 12.19 -4.41
CA VAL A 53 8.71 12.04 -5.86
C VAL A 53 7.73 12.90 -6.65
N ILE A 54 6.48 13.02 -6.18
CA ILE A 54 5.47 13.89 -6.79
C ILE A 54 5.82 15.38 -6.62
N ASN A 55 6.37 15.76 -5.46
CA ASN A 55 6.72 17.14 -5.14
C ASN A 55 8.02 17.61 -5.82
N ASP A 56 8.98 16.70 -6.02
CA ASP A 56 10.22 16.96 -6.75
C ASP A 56 10.04 17.10 -8.27
N ALA A 57 8.82 16.87 -8.76
CA ALA A 57 8.47 16.94 -10.17
C ALA A 57 7.71 18.24 -10.48
N PRO A 58 8.32 19.21 -11.22
CA PRO A 58 7.62 20.45 -11.60
C PRO A 58 6.41 20.17 -12.50
N THR A 59 6.49 19.11 -13.31
CA THR A 59 5.36 18.50 -14.02
C THR A 59 5.44 16.99 -13.85
N MET A 60 4.29 16.31 -13.87
CA MET A 60 4.21 14.84 -13.86
C MET A 60 4.38 14.22 -15.26
N GLU A 61 4.71 15.06 -16.25
CA GLU A 61 5.02 14.63 -17.61
C GLU A 61 6.28 13.74 -17.58
N HIS A 62 6.24 12.60 -18.29
CA HIS A 62 7.26 11.55 -18.28
C HIS A 62 7.52 10.84 -16.93
N ARG A 63 6.93 11.28 -15.82
CA ARG A 63 7.06 10.63 -14.48
C ARG A 63 5.81 9.88 -14.05
N GLY A 64 4.68 10.12 -14.72
CA GLY A 64 3.38 9.56 -14.36
C GLY A 64 3.35 8.03 -14.23
N HIS A 65 4.00 7.30 -15.14
CA HIS A 65 4.03 5.82 -15.09
C HIS A 65 4.76 5.30 -13.85
N VAL A 66 5.91 5.90 -13.51
CA VAL A 66 6.72 5.50 -12.35
C VAL A 66 5.94 5.75 -11.07
N VAL A 67 5.37 6.95 -10.92
CA VAL A 67 4.57 7.29 -9.74
C VAL A 67 3.33 6.41 -9.63
N ALA A 68 2.63 6.16 -10.75
CA ALA A 68 1.47 5.27 -10.75
C ALA A 68 1.83 3.85 -10.31
N LEU A 69 2.93 3.29 -10.81
CA LEU A 69 3.42 1.99 -10.37
C LEU A 69 3.70 1.97 -8.87
N SER A 70 4.35 3.00 -8.33
CA SER A 70 4.60 3.10 -6.89
C SER A 70 3.31 3.12 -6.08
N ILE A 71 2.31 3.90 -6.49
CA ILE A 71 0.98 3.95 -5.83
C ILE A 71 0.31 2.58 -5.91
N LEU A 72 0.29 1.96 -7.08
CA LEU A 72 -0.38 0.67 -7.30
C LEU A 72 0.29 -0.44 -6.49
N CYS A 73 1.62 -0.45 -6.37
CA CYS A 73 2.37 -1.35 -5.49
C CYS A 73 2.10 -1.08 -4.00
N ALA A 74 2.02 0.18 -3.60
CA ALA A 74 1.70 0.55 -2.22
C ALA A 74 0.29 0.09 -1.82
N ILE A 75 -0.70 0.18 -2.71
CA ILE A 75 -2.04 -0.37 -2.47
C ILE A 75 -1.99 -1.89 -2.26
N ASP A 76 -1.23 -2.63 -3.07
CA ASP A 76 -1.06 -4.08 -2.87
C ASP A 76 -0.42 -4.38 -1.51
N ALA A 77 0.63 -3.63 -1.16
CA ALA A 77 1.31 -3.75 0.12
C ALA A 77 0.34 -3.53 1.30
N VAL A 78 -0.42 -2.44 1.33
CA VAL A 78 -1.37 -2.16 2.42
C VAL A 78 -2.53 -3.15 2.42
N SER A 79 -3.04 -3.55 1.25
CA SER A 79 -4.10 -4.57 1.13
C SER A 79 -3.70 -5.92 1.74
N SER A 80 -2.40 -6.24 1.73
CA SER A 80 -1.87 -7.45 2.35
C SER A 80 -1.92 -7.46 3.88
N TYR A 81 -1.98 -6.29 4.51
CA TYR A 81 -2.24 -6.17 5.95
C TYR A 81 -3.74 -6.32 6.25
N ALA A 82 -4.60 -5.73 5.42
CA ALA A 82 -6.04 -5.82 5.62
C ALA A 82 -6.61 -7.23 5.36
N PHE A 83 -6.14 -7.92 4.33
CA PHE A 83 -6.72 -9.21 3.89
C PHE A 83 -5.66 -10.27 3.61
N GLN A 84 -5.54 -11.21 4.54
CA GLN A 84 -4.62 -12.35 4.45
C GLN A 84 -5.01 -13.37 3.34
N ARG A 85 -6.32 -13.58 3.14
CA ARG A 85 -6.88 -14.57 2.19
C ARG A 85 -8.20 -14.07 1.62
N SER A 86 -8.14 -13.09 0.73
CA SER A 86 -9.25 -12.87 -0.21
C SER A 86 -9.35 -14.10 -1.14
N ASN A 87 -10.54 -14.68 -1.29
CA ASN A 87 -10.80 -15.89 -2.08
C ASN A 87 -9.90 -15.99 -3.32
N SER A 88 -8.97 -16.92 -3.28
CA SER A 88 -7.99 -17.09 -4.34
C SER A 88 -8.68 -17.80 -5.50
N VAL A 89 -9.01 -17.07 -6.56
CA VAL A 89 -9.61 -17.66 -7.75
C VAL A 89 -8.50 -18.38 -8.50
N ARG A 90 -8.59 -19.71 -8.58
CA ARG A 90 -7.76 -20.49 -9.50
C ARG A 90 -8.30 -20.26 -10.90
N CYS A 91 -7.43 -19.84 -11.82
CA CYS A 91 -7.72 -19.87 -13.23
C CYS A 91 -7.95 -21.33 -13.64
N LEU A 92 -9.15 -21.64 -14.13
CA LEU A 92 -9.52 -22.98 -14.58
C LEU A 92 -8.69 -23.44 -15.78
N THR A 93 -8.14 -22.51 -16.56
CA THR A 93 -7.37 -22.80 -17.78
C THR A 93 -5.89 -23.08 -17.51
N CYS A 94 -5.24 -22.33 -16.61
CA CYS A 94 -3.80 -22.44 -16.40
C CYS A 94 -3.40 -22.84 -14.96
N GLY A 95 -4.37 -23.09 -14.09
CA GLY A 95 -4.15 -23.47 -12.69
C GLY A 95 -3.52 -22.40 -11.81
N ARG A 96 -3.12 -21.25 -12.37
CA ARG A 96 -2.54 -20.13 -11.62
C ARG A 96 -3.58 -19.57 -10.67
N THR A 97 -3.14 -19.29 -9.45
CA THR A 97 -3.98 -18.77 -8.38
C THR A 97 -3.69 -17.28 -8.23
N ASP A 98 -4.66 -16.42 -8.55
CA ASP A 98 -4.50 -14.99 -8.27
C ASP A 98 -4.87 -14.71 -6.82
N LYS A 99 -3.85 -14.38 -6.03
CA LYS A 99 -3.99 -13.96 -4.63
C LYS A 99 -3.95 -12.46 -4.48
N VAL A 100 -3.52 -11.71 -5.50
CA VAL A 100 -3.37 -10.24 -5.43
C VAL A 100 -4.69 -9.58 -5.81
N GLY A 101 -5.27 -9.94 -6.96
CA GLY A 101 -6.48 -9.29 -7.45
C GLY A 101 -7.62 -9.26 -6.45
N PRO A 102 -8.01 -10.40 -5.85
CA PRO A 102 -9.13 -10.41 -4.92
C PRO A 102 -8.95 -9.48 -3.71
N ARG A 103 -7.75 -9.39 -3.09
CA ARG A 103 -7.51 -8.50 -1.94
C ARG A 103 -7.41 -7.05 -2.37
N TYR A 104 -6.80 -6.81 -3.52
CA TYR A 104 -6.60 -5.48 -4.06
C TYR A 104 -7.96 -4.82 -4.36
N LYS A 105 -8.83 -5.56 -5.05
CA LYS A 105 -10.20 -5.14 -5.35
C LYS A 105 -11.00 -4.91 -4.08
N LYS A 106 -10.91 -5.84 -3.12
CA LYS A 106 -11.58 -5.72 -1.82
C LYS A 106 -11.10 -4.50 -1.03
N TYR A 107 -9.81 -4.21 -1.04
CA TYR A 107 -9.24 -3.03 -0.38
C TYR A 107 -9.77 -1.73 -0.97
N ILE A 108 -9.84 -1.62 -2.29
CA ILE A 108 -10.48 -0.45 -2.93
C ILE A 108 -11.95 -0.37 -2.53
N GLN A 109 -12.69 -1.48 -2.56
CA GLN A 109 -14.11 -1.48 -2.19
C GLN A 109 -14.37 -1.05 -0.73
N GLU A 110 -13.51 -1.43 0.21
CA GLU A 110 -13.73 -1.16 1.63
C GLU A 110 -13.16 0.18 2.11
N PHE A 111 -12.00 0.60 1.58
CA PHE A 111 -11.24 1.71 2.18
C PHE A 111 -11.06 2.92 1.28
N PHE A 112 -11.22 2.80 -0.05
CA PHE A 112 -11.14 3.99 -0.90
C PHE A 112 -12.41 4.85 -0.84
N PRO A 113 -12.33 6.14 -1.21
CA PRO A 113 -13.50 6.99 -1.42
C PRO A 113 -14.53 6.34 -2.36
N LYS A 114 -15.82 6.62 -2.13
CA LYS A 114 -16.95 5.93 -2.77
C LYS A 114 -16.90 5.95 -4.31
N GLU A 115 -16.41 7.04 -4.89
CA GLU A 115 -16.28 7.21 -6.33
C GLU A 115 -15.31 6.21 -6.97
N TYR A 116 -14.31 5.72 -6.23
CA TYR A 116 -13.35 4.71 -6.68
C TYR A 116 -13.86 3.28 -6.50
N GLN A 117 -14.69 3.03 -5.48
CA GLN A 117 -15.12 1.68 -5.09
C GLN A 117 -15.77 0.90 -6.25
N LYS A 118 -16.62 1.57 -7.03
CA LYS A 118 -17.30 0.96 -8.19
C LYS A 118 -16.36 0.55 -9.33
N PHE A 119 -15.16 1.13 -9.37
CA PHE A 119 -14.14 0.84 -10.38
C PHE A 119 -13.09 -0.15 -9.89
N SER A 120 -13.21 -0.73 -8.70
CA SER A 120 -12.17 -1.58 -8.09
C SER A 120 -11.64 -2.68 -9.01
N ASP A 121 -12.54 -3.37 -9.71
CA ASP A 121 -12.20 -4.44 -10.64
C ASP A 121 -11.35 -3.92 -11.80
N ARG A 122 -11.81 -2.84 -12.41
CA ARG A 122 -11.11 -2.25 -13.54
C ARG A 122 -9.83 -1.51 -13.13
N ILE A 123 -9.74 -0.94 -11.92
CA ILE A 123 -8.50 -0.39 -11.38
C ILE A 123 -7.45 -1.49 -11.27
N TYR A 124 -7.83 -2.65 -10.76
CA TYR A 124 -6.92 -3.79 -10.69
C TYR A 124 -6.50 -4.30 -12.08
N HIS A 125 -7.47 -4.51 -12.99
CA HIS A 125 -7.18 -5.11 -14.29
C HIS A 125 -6.50 -4.13 -15.26
N LEU A 126 -7.00 -2.91 -15.40
CA LEU A 126 -6.56 -1.94 -16.42
C LEU A 126 -5.42 -1.03 -15.97
N TYR A 127 -5.29 -0.76 -14.66
CA TYR A 127 -4.15 0.01 -14.15
C TYR A 127 -3.11 -0.94 -13.58
N ARG A 128 -3.37 -1.61 -12.44
CA ARG A 128 -2.37 -2.45 -11.76
C ARG A 128 -1.79 -3.50 -12.70
N ASN A 129 -2.61 -4.36 -13.29
CA ASN A 129 -2.08 -5.46 -14.11
C ASN A 129 -1.49 -4.97 -15.43
N SER A 130 -2.19 -4.13 -16.19
CA SER A 130 -1.67 -3.67 -17.49
C SER A 130 -0.39 -2.84 -17.36
N ILE A 131 -0.31 -1.91 -16.41
CA ILE A 131 0.89 -1.05 -16.30
C ILE A 131 2.10 -1.86 -15.81
N THR A 132 1.92 -2.81 -14.90
CA THR A 132 3.00 -3.67 -14.40
C THR A 132 3.49 -4.68 -15.45
N HIS A 133 2.60 -5.20 -16.30
CA HIS A 133 2.95 -6.28 -17.23
C HIS A 133 3.12 -5.85 -18.69
N SER A 134 2.66 -4.66 -19.06
CA SER A 134 2.65 -4.18 -20.45
C SER A 134 3.14 -2.75 -20.61
N TRP A 135 3.43 -2.04 -19.50
CA TRP A 135 3.85 -0.63 -19.50
C TRP A 135 2.92 0.30 -20.30
N ASN A 136 1.66 -0.11 -20.47
CA ASN A 136 0.66 0.58 -21.27
C ASN A 136 -0.70 0.47 -20.59
N LEU A 137 -1.54 1.48 -20.85
CA LEU A 137 -2.96 1.48 -20.50
C LEU A 137 -3.77 1.31 -21.79
N PHE A 138 -4.77 0.43 -21.78
CA PHE A 138 -5.58 0.13 -22.96
C PHE A 138 -6.94 0.84 -22.89
N GLU A 139 -7.81 0.39 -21.98
CA GLU A 139 -9.15 0.95 -21.75
C GLU A 139 -9.16 1.92 -20.55
N ALA A 140 -8.00 2.51 -20.29
CA ALA A 140 -7.75 3.38 -19.15
C ALA A 140 -6.83 4.53 -19.56
N THR A 141 -7.00 5.67 -18.89
CA THR A 141 -6.14 6.84 -19.07
C THR A 141 -5.80 7.43 -17.71
N MET A 142 -4.60 7.99 -17.63
CA MET A 142 -4.10 8.64 -16.44
C MET A 142 -3.65 10.05 -16.79
N LEU A 143 -4.22 11.02 -16.11
CA LEU A 143 -3.88 12.44 -16.23
C LEU A 143 -2.96 12.85 -15.08
N PRO A 144 -2.09 13.84 -15.25
CA PRO A 144 -1.14 14.24 -14.21
C PRO A 144 -1.77 14.97 -13.01
N GLY A 145 -3.00 15.45 -13.13
CA GLY A 145 -3.62 16.39 -12.19
C GLY A 145 -4.54 15.77 -11.16
N ASP A 146 -5.41 16.63 -10.63
CA ASP A 146 -6.34 16.34 -9.54
C ASP A 146 -7.76 16.00 -10.03
N GLN A 147 -7.89 15.57 -11.29
CA GLN A 147 -9.20 15.17 -11.82
C GLN A 147 -9.72 13.91 -11.09
N PRO A 148 -11.00 13.90 -10.68
CA PRO A 148 -11.58 12.71 -10.07
C PRO A 148 -11.65 11.56 -11.08
N ILE A 149 -11.81 10.35 -10.57
CA ILE A 149 -12.04 9.18 -11.43
C ILE A 149 -13.39 9.28 -12.13
N VAL A 150 -13.39 9.19 -13.45
CA VAL A 150 -14.58 9.26 -14.30
C VAL A 150 -14.54 8.17 -15.36
N GLU A 151 -15.70 7.88 -15.94
CA GLU A 151 -15.83 7.00 -17.10
C GLU A 151 -16.30 7.82 -18.30
N LEU A 152 -15.56 7.75 -19.40
CA LEU A 152 -15.83 8.46 -20.64
C LEU A 152 -15.83 7.45 -21.79
N ASN A 153 -17.00 7.20 -22.39
CA ASN A 153 -17.16 6.29 -23.53
C ASN A 153 -16.55 4.89 -23.30
N GLY A 154 -16.71 4.34 -22.10
CA GLY A 154 -16.15 3.04 -21.73
C GLY A 154 -14.68 3.07 -21.31
N THR A 155 -13.99 4.22 -21.34
CA THR A 155 -12.62 4.39 -20.83
C THR A 155 -12.66 5.00 -19.43
N ILE A 156 -11.93 4.43 -18.49
CA ILE A 156 -11.75 5.07 -17.17
C ILE A 156 -10.64 6.09 -17.27
N VAL A 157 -10.86 7.26 -16.70
CA VAL A 157 -9.87 8.32 -16.61
C VAL A 157 -9.71 8.67 -15.13
N LEU A 158 -8.46 8.71 -14.66
CA LEU A 158 -8.14 9.21 -13.32
C LEU A 158 -7.06 10.28 -13.39
N GLY A 159 -7.14 11.28 -12.50
CA GLY A 159 -6.03 12.15 -12.17
C GLY A 159 -5.08 11.46 -11.18
N LEU A 160 -3.79 11.46 -11.46
CA LEU A 160 -2.77 10.76 -10.68
C LEU A 160 -2.60 11.38 -9.28
N ARG A 161 -2.66 12.72 -9.17
CA ARG A 161 -2.62 13.40 -7.87
C ARG A 161 -3.89 13.13 -7.06
N HIS A 162 -5.05 13.14 -7.71
CA HIS A 162 -6.31 12.76 -7.06
C HIS A 162 -6.29 11.31 -6.58
N PHE A 163 -5.76 10.39 -7.39
CA PHE A 163 -5.65 8.97 -7.03
C PHE A 163 -4.68 8.76 -5.86
N PHE A 164 -3.56 9.49 -5.82
CA PHE A 164 -2.68 9.46 -4.66
C PHE A 164 -3.36 10.02 -3.40
N SER A 165 -4.12 11.12 -3.52
CA SER A 165 -4.91 11.66 -2.41
C SER A 165 -5.93 10.64 -1.88
N ALA A 166 -6.66 9.98 -2.79
CA ALA A 166 -7.59 8.91 -2.45
C ALA A 166 -6.89 7.72 -1.77
N PHE A 167 -5.66 7.38 -2.19
CA PHE A 167 -4.86 6.37 -1.52
C PHE A 167 -4.47 6.79 -0.09
N LYS A 168 -4.02 8.03 0.13
CA LYS A 168 -3.73 8.57 1.47
C LYS A 168 -4.95 8.46 2.39
N GLU A 169 -6.13 8.83 1.89
CA GLU A 169 -7.40 8.70 2.62
C GLU A 169 -7.72 7.23 2.93
N SER A 170 -7.49 6.32 1.98
CA SER A 170 -7.73 4.90 2.19
C SER A 170 -6.86 4.29 3.29
N VAL A 171 -5.59 4.71 3.40
CA VAL A 171 -4.69 4.26 4.46
C VAL A 171 -5.21 4.71 5.83
N ASN A 172 -5.68 5.95 5.93
CA ASN A 172 -6.29 6.44 7.18
C ASN A 172 -7.57 5.68 7.53
N THR A 173 -8.45 5.46 6.56
CA THR A 173 -9.70 4.70 6.74
C THR A 173 -9.40 3.27 7.20
N PHE A 174 -8.41 2.63 6.59
CA PHE A 174 -7.91 1.32 7.01
C PHE A 174 -7.39 1.32 8.45
N LEU A 175 -6.55 2.29 8.82
CA LEU A 175 -5.98 2.37 10.18
C LEU A 175 -7.06 2.63 11.25
N VAL A 176 -8.10 3.39 10.93
CA VAL A 176 -9.27 3.57 11.81
C VAL A 176 -9.99 2.23 11.98
N LYS A 177 -10.31 1.56 10.87
CA LYS A 177 -11.01 0.28 10.90
C LYS A 177 -10.21 -0.81 11.61
N LEU A 178 -8.88 -0.82 11.45
CA LEU A 178 -7.96 -1.73 12.14
C LEU A 178 -8.10 -1.63 13.66
N ALA A 179 -8.41 -0.46 14.22
CA ALA A 179 -8.58 -0.31 15.67
C ALA A 179 -9.85 -1.00 16.20
N GLU A 180 -10.82 -1.31 15.33
CA GLU A 180 -12.15 -1.76 15.71
C GLU A 180 -12.49 -3.18 15.23
N ASP A 181 -11.77 -3.70 14.24
CA ASP A 181 -12.11 -4.95 13.56
C ASP A 181 -11.08 -6.05 13.85
N SER A 182 -11.48 -7.05 14.65
CA SER A 182 -10.61 -8.16 15.07
C SER A 182 -10.11 -9.04 13.92
N THR A 183 -10.87 -9.13 12.82
CA THR A 183 -10.43 -9.90 11.64
C THR A 183 -9.30 -9.16 10.92
N ILE A 184 -9.43 -7.85 10.77
CA ILE A 184 -8.39 -7.00 10.18
C ILE A 184 -7.15 -6.95 11.08
N GLN A 185 -7.33 -6.87 12.41
CA GLN A 185 -6.24 -6.94 13.39
C GLN A 185 -5.42 -8.22 13.26
N ALA A 186 -6.10 -9.38 13.23
CA ALA A 186 -5.43 -10.67 13.08
C ALA A 186 -4.64 -10.76 11.75
N SER A 187 -5.22 -10.25 10.66
CA SER A 187 -4.55 -10.18 9.35
C SER A 187 -3.29 -9.29 9.40
N ALA A 188 -3.39 -8.10 10.00
CA ALA A 188 -2.31 -7.14 10.07
C ALA A 188 -1.16 -7.64 10.96
N LEU A 189 -1.46 -8.19 12.14
CA LEU A 189 -0.47 -8.80 13.05
C LEU A 189 0.26 -9.94 12.37
N LYS A 190 -0.47 -10.81 11.66
CA LYS A 190 0.14 -11.90 10.92
C LYS A 190 1.07 -11.39 9.82
N ARG A 191 0.63 -10.42 9.01
CA ARG A 191 1.44 -9.86 7.93
C ARG A 191 2.72 -9.23 8.46
N TYR A 192 2.60 -8.42 9.51
CA TYR A 192 3.74 -7.82 10.19
C TYR A 192 4.71 -8.89 10.70
N SER A 193 4.20 -9.90 11.40
CA SER A 193 5.01 -11.00 11.96
C SER A 193 5.75 -11.78 10.88
N ASP A 194 5.07 -12.08 9.76
CA ASP A 194 5.69 -12.76 8.63
C ASP A 194 6.82 -11.92 8.01
N LEU A 195 6.61 -10.61 7.82
CA LEU A 195 7.64 -9.71 7.29
C LEU A 195 8.85 -9.61 8.21
N LYS A 196 8.63 -9.32 9.50
CA LYS A 196 9.71 -9.22 10.50
C LYS A 196 10.53 -10.50 10.60
N ARG A 197 9.87 -11.67 10.59
CA ARG A 197 10.54 -12.98 10.67
C ARG A 197 11.40 -13.28 9.44
N THR A 198 11.01 -12.81 8.26
CA THR A 198 11.75 -13.08 7.01
C THR A 198 12.82 -12.05 6.69
N ALA A 199 12.81 -10.90 7.35
CA ALA A 199 13.80 -9.86 7.16
C ALA A 199 15.13 -10.24 7.81
N ARG A 200 16.22 -9.92 7.12
CA ARG A 200 17.60 -10.13 7.56
C ARG A 200 18.26 -8.81 7.90
#